data_AF-A0A9D1G468-F1
#
_entry.id   AF-A0A9D1G468-F1
#
_cell.length_a   1.000
_cell.length_b   1.000
_cell.length_c   1.000
_cell.angle_alpha   90.00
_cell.angle_beta   90.00
_cell.angle_gamma   90.00
#
_symmetry.space_group_name_H-M   'P 1'
#
loop_
_entity.id
_entity.type
_entity.pdbx_description
1 polymer ?
#
loop_
_entity_poly.entity_id
_entity_poly.type
_entity_poly.pdbx_seq_one_letter_code
_entity_poly.pdbx_strand_id
1 'polypeptide(L)'
;MRTITAAALLCLVIALALPLLLYSAPGQDGGPSEASSTAPAPGGSDSELSFTVLSGGEVLTVTMADWLPGVVAGEMPASFEPEALKAQAVAARTYIMYSMGREKPAHPEAGVCDDPACCKAHASDETLRQNWGGDYDANLAKIQEAVGSTDGEYLSYGGEVIQAVFHSSSAGKTESSGAIWQDQPYLVSVDSPETAEDVPDYVTSVTVTEADFKAAVHSLHPEAVLEGDAAFWLGAAVRDESGRVESVDIGGVLVPGTELRTMFSLRSTAFALDYTDPDFLFTVTGYGHGVGMSQYGANVMAESGSDYREILSHYYPGTQLETAGW
;
A
#
# COMPACT_ATOMS: atom_id res chain seq x y z
N MET A 1 10.83 3.42 20.16
CA MET A 1 11.56 2.13 20.30
C MET A 1 10.54 1.06 20.66
N ARG A 2 10.24 0.16 19.72
CA ARG A 2 9.37 -1.00 19.98
C ARG A 2 10.26 -2.23 20.11
N THR A 3 10.21 -2.89 21.26
CA THR A 3 10.83 -4.21 21.49
C THR A 3 9.78 -5.28 21.19
N ILE A 4 10.01 -6.10 20.16
CA ILE A 4 9.13 -7.23 19.83
C ILE A 4 9.74 -8.48 20.47
N THR A 5 8.95 -9.28 21.19
CA THR A 5 9.37 -10.54 21.82
C THR A 5 8.82 -11.76 21.04
N ALA A 6 9.55 -12.88 20.98
CA ALA A 6 9.20 -14.10 20.23
C ALA A 6 7.75 -14.60 20.38
N ALA A 7 7.12 -14.41 21.54
CA ALA A 7 5.74 -14.86 21.77
C ALA A 7 4.72 -14.08 20.92
N ALA A 8 5.00 -12.82 20.57
CA ALA A 8 4.15 -12.02 19.70
C ALA A 8 4.33 -12.37 18.21
N LEU A 9 5.53 -12.79 17.81
CA LEU A 9 5.87 -13.24 16.46
C LEU A 9 5.19 -14.58 16.11
N LEU A 10 5.20 -15.55 17.02
CA LEU A 10 4.63 -16.88 16.78
C LEU A 10 3.09 -16.88 16.67
N CYS A 11 2.40 -16.05 17.45
CA CYS A 11 0.93 -15.93 17.37
C CYS A 11 0.47 -15.21 16.09
N LEU A 12 1.27 -14.27 15.56
CA LEU A 12 0.95 -13.54 14.33
C LEU A 12 1.25 -14.37 13.07
N VAL A 13 2.34 -15.15 13.07
CA VAL A 13 2.66 -16.11 11.99
C VAL A 13 1.58 -17.17 11.85
N ILE A 14 1.01 -17.69 12.95
CA ILE A 14 -0.10 -18.67 12.88
C ILE A 14 -1.42 -18.01 12.41
N ALA A 15 -1.65 -16.73 12.71
CA ALA A 15 -2.83 -16.00 12.25
C ALA A 15 -2.75 -15.56 10.77
N LEU A 16 -1.54 -15.37 10.23
CA LEU A 16 -1.30 -14.95 8.83
C LEU A 16 -0.90 -16.10 7.88
N ALA A 17 -0.46 -17.26 8.39
CA ALA A 17 -0.11 -18.43 7.57
C ALA A 17 -1.30 -19.36 7.25
N LEU A 18 -2.52 -19.03 7.71
CA LEU A 18 -3.71 -19.88 7.56
C LEU A 18 -4.58 -19.62 6.31
N PRO A 19 -3.98 -19.21 5.17
CA PRO A 19 -4.49 -19.67 3.88
C PRO A 19 -3.41 -20.25 2.94
N LEU A 20 -2.30 -20.80 3.46
CA LEU A 20 -1.25 -21.41 2.62
C LEU A 20 -1.25 -22.95 2.57
N LEU A 21 -2.26 -23.60 3.15
CA LEU A 21 -2.46 -25.04 3.04
C LEU A 21 -3.80 -25.33 2.37
N LEU A 22 -3.85 -25.19 1.04
CA LEU A 22 -4.71 -25.95 0.11
C LEU A 22 -4.37 -25.51 -1.34
N TYR A 23 -3.12 -25.65 -1.77
CA TYR A 23 -2.77 -25.61 -3.20
C TYR A 23 -2.30 -27.00 -3.64
N SER A 24 -3.28 -27.85 -3.97
CA SER A 24 -3.04 -29.06 -4.76
C SER A 24 -3.26 -28.68 -6.22
N ALA A 25 -2.19 -28.64 -7.00
CA ALA A 25 -2.25 -28.35 -8.43
C ALA A 25 -3.10 -29.40 -9.19
N PRO A 26 -4.06 -28.99 -10.03
CA PRO A 26 -4.52 -29.83 -11.13
C PRO A 26 -3.75 -29.48 -12.41
N GLY A 27 -3.37 -30.53 -13.14
CA GLY A 27 -2.57 -30.48 -14.35
C GLY A 27 -3.19 -29.70 -15.52
N GLN A 28 -2.29 -29.26 -16.39
CA GLN A 28 -2.58 -28.66 -17.69
C GLN A 28 -3.42 -29.61 -18.55
N ASP A 29 -4.56 -29.12 -19.04
CA ASP A 29 -5.02 -29.31 -20.43
C ASP A 29 -6.28 -28.46 -20.66
N GLY A 30 -6.18 -27.45 -21.54
CA GLY A 30 -7.31 -26.63 -21.98
C GLY A 30 -6.86 -25.28 -22.55
N GLY A 31 -7.01 -25.08 -23.86
CA GLY A 31 -6.56 -23.90 -24.60
C GLY A 31 -7.25 -22.58 -24.21
N PRO A 32 -6.86 -21.46 -24.85
CA PRO A 32 -7.21 -20.12 -24.38
C PRO A 32 -8.72 -19.88 -24.48
N SER A 33 -9.37 -19.80 -23.33
CA SER A 33 -10.72 -19.25 -23.21
C SER A 33 -10.58 -17.73 -23.17
N GLU A 34 -11.01 -17.05 -24.23
CA GLU A 34 -11.25 -15.61 -24.23
C GLU A 34 -12.31 -15.29 -23.17
N ALA A 35 -11.86 -14.97 -21.97
CA ALA A 35 -12.71 -14.37 -20.94
C ALA A 35 -12.95 -12.92 -21.35
N SER A 36 -14.16 -12.66 -21.87
CA SER A 36 -14.68 -11.32 -22.10
C SER A 36 -14.78 -10.58 -20.76
N SER A 37 -13.76 -9.78 -20.46
CA SER A 37 -13.78 -8.76 -19.41
C SER A 37 -14.89 -7.75 -19.72
N THR A 38 -15.97 -7.77 -18.93
CA THR A 38 -16.90 -6.63 -18.87
C THR A 38 -16.56 -5.84 -17.63
N ALA A 39 -15.44 -5.12 -17.66
CA ALA A 39 -15.28 -3.96 -16.82
C ALA A 39 -16.50 -3.03 -17.07
N PRO A 40 -17.10 -2.43 -16.03
CA PRO A 40 -18.17 -1.47 -16.22
C PRO A 40 -17.69 -0.37 -17.16
N ALA A 41 -18.52 -0.01 -18.15
CA ALA A 41 -18.18 1.04 -19.10
C ALA A 41 -17.84 2.33 -18.32
N PRO A 42 -16.73 3.02 -18.61
CA PRO A 42 -16.45 4.32 -18.02
C PRO A 42 -17.52 5.30 -18.52
N GLY A 43 -18.51 5.58 -17.66
CA GLY A 43 -19.64 6.41 -18.05
C GLY A 43 -20.57 6.67 -16.88
N GLY A 44 -20.37 7.81 -16.22
CA GLY A 44 -21.27 8.32 -15.20
C GLY A 44 -20.51 9.11 -14.13
N SER A 45 -21.19 10.06 -13.51
CA SER A 45 -20.72 10.69 -12.27
C SER A 45 -20.56 9.64 -11.16
N ASP A 46 -19.91 10.00 -10.06
CA ASP A 46 -19.72 9.09 -8.92
C ASP A 46 -21.05 8.58 -8.35
N SER A 47 -22.14 9.33 -8.51
CA SER A 47 -23.48 8.93 -8.09
C SER A 47 -24.12 7.85 -8.98
N GLU A 48 -23.64 7.68 -10.20
CA GLU A 48 -24.16 6.71 -11.16
C GLU A 48 -23.33 5.41 -11.19
N LEU A 49 -22.08 5.47 -10.74
CA LEU A 49 -21.19 4.32 -10.68
C LEU A 49 -21.43 3.49 -9.41
N SER A 50 -22.18 2.39 -9.53
CA SER A 50 -22.42 1.43 -8.44
C SER A 50 -21.48 0.23 -8.48
N PHE A 51 -21.11 -0.30 -7.31
CA PHE A 51 -20.33 -1.53 -7.18
C PHE A 51 -20.61 -2.27 -5.87
N THR A 52 -20.15 -3.52 -5.79
CA THR A 52 -20.24 -4.34 -4.58
C THR A 52 -18.99 -4.21 -3.72
N VAL A 53 -19.20 -4.02 -2.42
CA VAL A 53 -18.15 -3.93 -1.41
C VAL A 53 -18.37 -5.00 -0.34
N LEU A 54 -17.31 -5.69 0.07
CA LEU A 54 -17.31 -6.51 1.28
C LEU A 54 -16.88 -5.61 2.44
N SER A 55 -17.79 -5.33 3.37
CA SER A 55 -17.51 -4.51 4.55
C SER A 55 -18.11 -5.15 5.79
N GLY A 56 -17.30 -5.32 6.84
CA GLY A 56 -17.74 -5.98 8.07
C GLY A 56 -18.24 -7.43 7.89
N GLY A 57 -17.83 -8.10 6.81
CA GLY A 57 -18.30 -9.44 6.45
C GLY A 57 -19.63 -9.48 5.68
N GLU A 58 -20.19 -8.33 5.34
CA GLU A 58 -21.42 -8.21 4.54
C GLU A 58 -21.11 -7.63 3.15
N VAL A 59 -21.82 -8.11 2.14
CA VAL A 59 -21.72 -7.57 0.77
C VAL A 59 -22.77 -6.49 0.59
N LEU A 60 -22.32 -5.26 0.35
CA LEU A 60 -23.18 -4.10 0.14
C LEU A 60 -23.05 -3.61 -1.30
N THR A 61 -24.14 -3.08 -1.87
CA THR A 61 -24.09 -2.32 -3.13
C THR A 61 -24.10 -0.83 -2.78
N VAL A 62 -23.09 -0.11 -3.23
CA VAL A 62 -22.87 1.32 -2.93
C VAL A 62 -22.59 2.08 -4.22
N THR A 63 -22.75 3.41 -4.18
CA THR A 63 -22.26 4.30 -5.23
C THR A 63 -20.84 4.77 -4.91
N MET A 64 -20.08 5.18 -5.93
CA MET A 64 -18.77 5.82 -5.72
C MET A 64 -18.92 7.09 -4.86
N ALA A 65 -19.99 7.86 -5.06
CA ALA A 65 -20.23 9.10 -4.32
C ALA A 65 -20.41 8.85 -2.80
N ASP A 66 -21.05 7.74 -2.43
CA ASP A 66 -21.27 7.37 -1.03
C ASP A 66 -20.03 6.72 -0.39
N TRP A 67 -19.24 5.99 -1.16
CA TRP A 67 -18.11 5.19 -0.64
C TRP A 67 -16.78 5.94 -0.62
N LEU A 68 -16.49 6.70 -1.68
CA LEU A 68 -15.19 7.33 -1.87
C LEU A 68 -14.80 8.31 -0.76
N PRO A 69 -15.69 9.14 -0.19
CA PRO A 69 -15.35 9.98 0.96
C PRO A 69 -14.83 9.18 2.16
N GLY A 70 -15.41 8.01 2.44
CA GLY A 70 -14.96 7.13 3.52
C GLY A 70 -13.60 6.50 3.26
N VAL A 71 -13.27 6.22 1.99
CA VAL A 71 -11.92 5.79 1.58
C VAL A 71 -10.90 6.91 1.76
N VAL A 72 -11.18 8.11 1.25
CA VAL A 72 -10.26 9.25 1.38
C VAL A 72 -10.03 9.58 2.86
N ALA A 73 -11.08 9.56 3.68
CA ALA A 73 -10.99 9.80 5.12
C ALA A 73 -10.22 8.71 5.89
N GLY A 74 -10.28 7.45 5.43
CA GLY A 74 -9.55 6.34 6.02
C GLY A 74 -8.07 6.29 5.62
N GLU A 75 -7.75 6.78 4.42
CA GLU A 75 -6.42 6.70 3.82
C GLU A 75 -5.56 7.95 4.09
N MET A 76 -6.16 9.15 4.11
CA MET A 76 -5.41 10.41 4.18
C MET A 76 -5.94 11.32 5.31
N PRO A 77 -5.05 11.95 6.11
CA PRO A 77 -5.49 12.88 7.15
C PRO A 77 -6.28 14.06 6.56
N ALA A 78 -7.43 14.39 7.15
CA ALA A 78 -8.25 15.54 6.72
C ALA A 78 -7.51 16.90 6.81
N SER A 79 -6.44 16.97 7.61
CA SER A 79 -5.58 18.15 7.73
C SER A 79 -4.74 18.42 6.48
N PHE A 80 -4.53 17.43 5.61
CA PHE A 80 -3.73 17.59 4.39
C PHE A 80 -4.33 18.62 3.43
N GLU A 81 -3.50 19.20 2.58
CA GLU A 81 -3.90 20.23 1.65
C GLU A 81 -5.02 19.76 0.69
N PRO A 82 -5.95 20.65 0.29
CA PRO A 82 -7.05 20.30 -0.61
C PRO A 82 -6.61 19.62 -1.91
N GLU A 83 -5.50 20.06 -2.50
CA GLU A 83 -4.98 19.48 -3.74
C GLU A 83 -4.44 18.05 -3.54
N ALA A 84 -3.87 17.74 -2.36
CA ALA A 84 -3.48 16.38 -2.01
C ALA A 84 -4.70 15.46 -1.81
N LEU A 85 -5.76 15.98 -1.16
CA LEU A 85 -7.02 15.24 -1.00
C LEU A 85 -7.72 14.97 -2.35
N LYS A 86 -7.67 15.91 -3.29
CA LYS A 86 -8.16 15.72 -4.67
C LYS A 86 -7.36 14.65 -5.41
N ALA A 87 -6.03 14.69 -5.32
CA ALA A 87 -5.18 13.65 -5.91
C ALA A 87 -5.52 12.27 -5.31
N GLN A 88 -5.71 12.19 -3.99
CA GLN A 88 -6.13 10.97 -3.31
C GLN A 88 -7.50 10.47 -3.76
N ALA A 89 -8.48 11.37 -3.97
CA ALA A 89 -9.80 11.02 -4.47
C ALA A 89 -9.72 10.38 -5.86
N VAL A 90 -8.99 11.00 -6.79
CA VAL A 90 -8.79 10.46 -8.15
C VAL A 90 -8.06 9.12 -8.12
N ALA A 91 -6.97 9.00 -7.34
CA ALA A 91 -6.22 7.74 -7.25
C ALA A 91 -7.07 6.61 -6.65
N ALA A 92 -7.82 6.90 -5.57
CA ALA A 92 -8.72 5.92 -4.95
C ALA A 92 -9.88 5.51 -5.88
N ARG A 93 -10.52 6.47 -6.57
CA ARG A 93 -11.55 6.19 -7.58
C ARG A 93 -11.02 5.28 -8.68
N THR A 94 -9.86 5.63 -9.22
CA THR A 94 -9.16 4.86 -10.26
C THR A 94 -8.87 3.43 -9.80
N TYR A 95 -8.38 3.26 -8.56
CA TYR A 95 -8.10 1.94 -7.99
C TYR A 95 -9.38 1.09 -7.82
N ILE A 96 -10.48 1.70 -7.38
CA ILE A 96 -11.78 1.02 -7.26
C ILE A 96 -12.27 0.60 -8.64
N MET A 97 -12.23 1.49 -9.63
CA MET A 97 -12.59 1.17 -11.03
C MET A 97 -11.73 0.03 -11.60
N TYR A 98 -10.42 0.09 -11.39
CA TYR A 98 -9.49 -0.99 -11.76
C TYR A 98 -9.85 -2.32 -11.11
N SER A 99 -10.30 -2.29 -9.86
CA SER A 99 -10.67 -3.47 -9.08
C SER A 99 -12.00 -4.10 -9.50
N MET A 100 -13.00 -3.29 -9.87
CA MET A 100 -14.35 -3.74 -10.24
C MET A 100 -14.36 -4.71 -11.45
N GLY A 101 -13.37 -4.61 -12.33
CA GLY A 101 -13.27 -5.45 -13.53
C GLY A 101 -12.48 -6.75 -13.36
N ARG A 102 -12.09 -7.14 -12.13
CA ARG A 102 -11.14 -8.23 -11.90
C ARG A 102 -11.63 -9.20 -10.82
N GLU A 103 -11.45 -10.50 -11.06
CA GLU A 103 -11.72 -11.52 -10.05
C GLU A 103 -10.74 -11.40 -8.88
N LYS A 104 -11.27 -11.48 -7.67
CA LYS A 104 -10.50 -11.47 -6.43
C LYS A 104 -10.78 -12.74 -5.65
N PRO A 105 -9.88 -13.75 -5.67
CA PRO A 105 -10.11 -15.03 -4.99
C PRO A 105 -10.39 -14.90 -3.48
N ALA A 106 -9.92 -13.82 -2.84
CA ALA A 106 -10.16 -13.55 -1.43
C ALA A 106 -11.62 -13.16 -1.12
N HIS A 107 -12.34 -12.60 -2.09
CA HIS A 107 -13.74 -12.17 -1.95
C HIS A 107 -14.42 -12.13 -3.34
N PRO A 108 -14.63 -13.30 -3.99
CA PRO A 108 -15.13 -13.36 -5.36
C PRO A 108 -16.52 -12.74 -5.54
N GLU A 109 -17.27 -12.55 -4.45
CA GLU A 109 -18.59 -11.93 -4.39
C GLU A 109 -18.58 -10.39 -4.40
N ALA A 110 -17.42 -9.74 -4.22
CA ALA A 110 -17.29 -8.28 -4.12
C ALA A 110 -16.17 -7.71 -5.00
N GLY A 111 -16.41 -6.55 -5.63
CA GLY A 111 -15.40 -5.86 -6.43
C GLY A 111 -14.25 -5.27 -5.60
N VAL A 112 -14.54 -4.82 -4.37
CA VAL A 112 -13.55 -4.31 -3.40
C VAL A 112 -13.94 -4.68 -1.96
N CYS A 113 -13.02 -4.48 -1.00
CA CYS A 113 -13.28 -4.60 0.43
C CYS A 113 -12.69 -3.42 1.22
N ASP A 114 -13.02 -3.32 2.51
CA ASP A 114 -12.52 -2.31 3.45
C ASP A 114 -11.25 -2.73 4.23
N ASP A 115 -10.66 -3.89 3.89
CA ASP A 115 -9.40 -4.34 4.45
C ASP A 115 -8.22 -3.67 3.73
N PRO A 116 -7.44 -2.80 4.38
CA PRO A 116 -6.27 -2.16 3.77
C PRO A 116 -5.15 -3.13 3.40
N ALA A 117 -5.13 -4.35 3.94
CA ALA A 117 -4.21 -5.39 3.51
C ALA A 117 -4.61 -6.03 2.17
N CYS A 118 -5.87 -5.87 1.75
CA CYS A 118 -6.40 -6.44 0.52
C CYS A 118 -6.75 -5.39 -0.55
N CYS A 119 -7.55 -4.39 -0.18
CA CYS A 119 -8.01 -3.33 -1.07
C CYS A 119 -7.59 -1.96 -0.53
N LYS A 120 -8.49 -1.28 0.22
CA LYS A 120 -8.28 0.07 0.73
C LYS A 120 -8.95 0.24 2.08
N ALA A 121 -8.36 1.07 2.93
CA ALA A 121 -9.01 1.48 4.16
C ALA A 121 -10.32 2.22 3.83
N HIS A 122 -11.35 1.97 4.62
CA HIS A 122 -12.58 2.74 4.60
C HIS A 122 -12.97 3.06 6.05
N ALA A 123 -13.09 4.34 6.37
CA ALA A 123 -13.50 4.76 7.71
C ALA A 123 -15.02 4.83 7.82
N SER A 124 -15.59 4.17 8.83
CA SER A 124 -17.02 4.29 9.14
C SER A 124 -17.34 5.66 9.74
N ASP A 125 -18.59 6.10 9.61
CA ASP A 125 -19.06 7.36 10.22
C ASP A 125 -18.79 7.42 11.73
N GLU A 126 -19.00 6.28 12.42
CA GLU A 126 -18.73 6.16 13.84
C GLU A 126 -17.26 6.40 14.16
N THR A 127 -16.34 5.78 13.40
CA THR A 127 -14.89 5.96 13.55
C THR A 127 -14.49 7.41 13.28
N LEU A 128 -15.05 8.04 12.24
CA LEU A 128 -14.75 9.44 11.91
C LEU A 128 -15.22 10.40 13.01
N ARG A 129 -16.41 10.20 13.57
CA ARG A 129 -16.91 10.99 14.70
C ARG A 129 -16.04 10.83 15.95
N GLN A 130 -15.60 9.61 16.24
CA GLN A 130 -14.71 9.34 17.37
C GLN A 130 -13.35 10.02 17.19
N ASN A 131 -12.77 9.94 15.99
CA ASN A 131 -11.43 10.46 15.71
C ASN A 131 -11.38 11.99 15.60
N TRP A 132 -12.38 12.60 14.96
CA TRP A 132 -12.40 14.05 14.71
C TRP A 132 -13.15 14.86 15.76
N GLY A 133 -14.04 14.22 16.53
CA GLY A 133 -14.78 14.89 17.59
C GLY A 133 -15.50 16.15 17.10
N GLY A 134 -15.14 17.31 17.66
CA GLY A 134 -15.74 18.59 17.29
C GLY A 134 -15.43 19.08 15.87
N ASP A 135 -14.35 18.58 15.25
CA ASP A 135 -13.94 18.97 13.90
C ASP A 135 -14.57 18.09 12.82
N TYR A 136 -15.41 17.12 13.21
CA TYR A 136 -15.99 16.13 12.30
C TYR A 136 -16.69 16.76 11.09
N ASP A 137 -17.59 17.72 11.32
CA ASP A 137 -18.39 18.31 10.22
C ASP A 137 -17.49 19.08 9.23
N ALA A 138 -16.47 19.78 9.73
CA ALA A 138 -15.54 20.55 8.90
C ALA A 138 -14.60 19.63 8.09
N ASN A 139 -14.06 18.59 8.74
CA ASN A 139 -13.18 17.62 8.09
C ASN A 139 -13.93 16.82 7.02
N LEU A 140 -15.15 16.38 7.32
CA LEU A 140 -15.99 15.66 6.36
C LEU A 140 -16.35 16.55 5.17
N ALA A 141 -16.74 17.81 5.40
CA ALA A 141 -17.08 18.74 4.33
C ALA A 141 -15.88 18.99 3.39
N LYS A 142 -14.67 19.15 3.93
CA LYS A 142 -13.44 19.31 3.14
C LYS A 142 -13.16 18.10 2.25
N ILE A 143 -13.35 16.89 2.77
CA ILE A 143 -13.17 15.65 2.00
C ILE A 143 -14.25 15.51 0.93
N GLN A 144 -15.50 15.79 1.26
CA GLN A 144 -16.61 15.76 0.30
C GLN A 144 -16.41 16.79 -0.82
N GLU A 145 -15.85 17.97 -0.51
CA GLU A 145 -15.48 18.96 -1.52
C GLU A 145 -14.36 18.45 -2.45
N ALA A 146 -13.32 17.82 -1.90
CA ALA A 146 -12.25 17.23 -2.71
C ALA A 146 -12.79 16.12 -3.65
N VAL A 147 -13.63 15.23 -3.13
CA VAL A 147 -14.29 14.17 -3.91
C VAL A 147 -15.20 14.77 -4.99
N GLY A 148 -16.11 15.66 -4.63
CA GLY A 148 -17.07 16.25 -5.56
C GLY A 148 -16.44 17.16 -6.61
N SER A 149 -15.33 17.83 -6.30
CA SER A 149 -14.58 18.65 -7.27
C SER A 149 -13.78 17.84 -8.30
N THR A 150 -13.63 16.53 -8.07
CA THR A 150 -12.98 15.57 -8.97
C THR A 150 -13.95 14.49 -9.44
N ASP A 151 -15.25 14.77 -9.39
CA ASP A 151 -16.32 13.83 -9.73
C ASP A 151 -16.09 13.18 -11.10
N GLY A 152 -16.12 11.85 -11.15
CA GLY A 152 -15.89 11.08 -12.37
C GLY A 152 -14.47 11.15 -12.94
N GLU A 153 -13.51 11.85 -12.32
CA GLU A 153 -12.13 11.90 -12.82
C GLU A 153 -11.31 10.67 -12.40
N TYR A 154 -10.63 10.04 -13.36
CA TYR A 154 -9.79 8.84 -13.16
C TYR A 154 -8.55 8.84 -14.06
N LEU A 155 -7.54 8.04 -13.71
CA LEU A 155 -6.33 7.90 -14.50
C LEU A 155 -6.38 6.72 -15.47
N SER A 156 -5.98 6.96 -16.72
CA SER A 156 -5.85 5.95 -17.76
C SER A 156 -4.42 5.88 -18.32
N TYR A 157 -4.03 4.73 -18.87
CA TYR A 157 -2.82 4.56 -19.66
C TYR A 157 -3.13 3.67 -20.85
N GLY A 158 -2.87 4.17 -22.07
CA GLY A 158 -3.22 3.44 -23.29
C GLY A 158 -4.73 3.20 -23.46
N GLY A 159 -5.58 4.05 -22.87
CA GLY A 159 -7.04 3.93 -22.90
C GLY A 159 -7.63 3.00 -21.82
N GLU A 160 -6.80 2.34 -21.02
CA GLU A 160 -7.23 1.44 -19.95
C GLU A 160 -7.07 2.11 -18.59
N VAL A 161 -7.99 1.84 -17.66
CA VAL A 161 -7.89 2.30 -16.26
C VAL A 161 -6.64 1.70 -15.62
N ILE A 162 -5.83 2.54 -14.98
CA ILE A 162 -4.57 2.07 -14.36
C ILE A 162 -4.77 1.46 -12.97
N GLN A 163 -3.79 0.69 -12.51
CA GLN A 163 -3.69 0.33 -11.10
C GLN A 163 -3.08 1.50 -10.29
N ALA A 164 -3.91 2.45 -9.85
CA ALA A 164 -3.48 3.63 -9.09
C ALA A 164 -3.21 3.29 -7.60
N VAL A 165 -2.10 2.61 -7.33
CA VAL A 165 -1.63 2.31 -5.96
C VAL A 165 -1.00 3.54 -5.31
N PHE A 166 -1.07 3.62 -3.98
CA PHE A 166 -0.56 4.72 -3.19
C PHE A 166 -0.18 4.22 -1.80
N HIS A 167 0.69 4.95 -1.11
CA HIS A 167 1.23 4.59 0.18
C HIS A 167 1.48 5.83 1.05
N SER A 168 1.72 5.64 2.34
CA SER A 168 1.86 6.76 3.29
C SER A 168 3.05 7.66 2.98
N SER A 169 4.27 7.12 3.00
CA SER A 169 5.48 7.91 2.76
C SER A 169 6.61 7.10 2.12
N SER A 170 7.32 7.75 1.22
CA SER A 170 8.52 7.29 0.53
C SER A 170 9.79 7.64 1.31
N ALA A 171 10.87 6.92 1.02
CA ALA A 171 12.20 7.20 1.56
C ALA A 171 13.01 8.05 0.55
N GLY A 172 12.45 9.20 0.16
CA GLY A 172 12.99 10.08 -0.87
C GLY A 172 12.66 9.70 -2.31
N LYS A 173 12.31 8.43 -2.57
CA LYS A 173 11.84 7.94 -3.87
C LYS A 173 10.72 6.91 -3.74
N THR A 174 9.87 6.85 -4.76
CA THR A 174 8.92 5.76 -4.96
C THR A 174 9.62 4.53 -5.55
N GLU A 175 8.95 3.39 -5.48
CA GLU A 175 9.43 2.11 -6.01
C GLU A 175 8.79 1.79 -7.36
N SER A 176 9.55 1.13 -8.24
CA SER A 176 9.00 0.53 -9.45
C SER A 176 8.12 -0.67 -9.10
N SER A 177 6.96 -0.77 -9.75
CA SER A 177 6.08 -1.93 -9.61
C SER A 177 6.79 -3.26 -9.90
N GLY A 178 7.75 -3.30 -10.85
CA GLY A 178 8.51 -4.51 -11.19
C GLY A 178 9.38 -5.07 -10.06
N ALA A 179 9.69 -4.28 -9.03
CA ALA A 179 10.44 -4.74 -7.86
C ALA A 179 9.57 -5.55 -6.87
N ILE A 180 8.25 -5.43 -6.96
CA ILE A 180 7.30 -6.03 -6.00
C ILE A 180 6.26 -6.90 -6.70
N TRP A 181 5.81 -6.49 -7.88
CA TRP A 181 4.75 -7.08 -8.69
C TRP A 181 5.15 -7.12 -10.17
N GLN A 182 4.16 -7.19 -11.06
CA GLN A 182 4.37 -7.04 -12.49
C GLN A 182 4.71 -5.58 -12.83
N ASP A 183 5.71 -5.41 -13.69
CA ASP A 183 6.13 -4.11 -14.20
C ASP A 183 4.99 -3.39 -14.95
N GLN A 184 4.83 -2.10 -14.65
CA GLN A 184 3.85 -1.20 -15.24
C GLN A 184 4.54 0.10 -15.64
N PRO A 185 4.33 0.60 -16.87
CA PRO A 185 5.06 1.76 -17.39
C PRO A 185 4.74 3.08 -16.66
N TYR A 186 3.64 3.11 -15.91
CA TYR A 186 3.17 4.25 -15.12
C TYR A 186 3.44 4.09 -13.61
N LEU A 187 4.03 2.97 -13.16
CA LEU A 187 4.44 2.74 -11.77
C LEU A 187 5.96 2.53 -11.72
N VAL A 188 6.68 3.62 -11.96
CA VAL A 188 8.14 3.68 -11.96
C VAL A 188 8.63 4.49 -10.76
N SER A 189 9.92 4.36 -10.44
CA SER A 189 10.55 5.17 -9.39
C SER A 189 10.63 6.63 -9.81
N VAL A 190 10.10 7.52 -8.96
CA VAL A 190 10.21 8.98 -9.05
C VAL A 190 10.65 9.54 -7.70
N ASP A 191 11.27 10.73 -7.70
CA ASP A 191 11.61 11.43 -6.46
C ASP A 191 10.35 11.80 -5.67
N SER A 192 10.41 11.81 -4.34
CA SER A 192 9.30 12.16 -3.45
C SER A 192 9.79 13.17 -2.41
N PRO A 193 9.15 14.34 -2.26
CA PRO A 193 9.77 15.48 -1.58
C PRO A 193 9.67 15.47 -0.06
N GLU A 194 8.87 14.58 0.54
CA GLU A 194 8.65 14.54 1.97
C GLU A 194 9.91 14.13 2.76
N THR A 195 10.02 14.68 3.96
CA THR A 195 11.16 14.52 4.85
C THR A 195 10.72 14.14 6.26
N ALA A 196 11.70 14.05 7.18
CA ALA A 196 11.44 13.82 8.59
C ALA A 196 10.67 14.97 9.28
N GLU A 197 10.65 16.17 8.69
CA GLU A 197 9.88 17.31 9.22
C GLU A 197 8.38 17.18 8.90
N ASP A 198 8.06 16.51 7.79
CA ASP A 198 6.70 16.41 7.26
C ASP A 198 5.97 15.16 7.77
N VAL A 199 6.72 14.06 7.96
CA VAL A 199 6.15 12.74 8.26
C VAL A 199 6.37 12.36 9.72
N PRO A 200 5.31 12.20 10.53
CA PRO A 200 5.40 11.65 11.88
C PRO A 200 6.04 10.25 11.86
N ASP A 201 7.00 10.04 12.75
CA ASP A 201 7.77 8.79 12.82
C ASP A 201 8.37 8.39 11.45
N TYR A 202 8.87 9.36 10.66
CA TYR A 202 9.46 9.10 9.35
C TYR A 202 10.56 8.03 9.39
N VAL A 203 11.39 8.07 10.43
CA VAL A 203 12.39 7.06 10.74
C VAL A 203 11.99 6.37 12.03
N THR A 204 11.86 5.05 11.99
CA THR A 204 11.55 4.21 13.15
C THR A 204 12.63 3.17 13.39
N SER A 205 12.64 2.62 14.60
CA SER A 205 13.53 1.52 14.96
C SER A 205 12.77 0.32 15.54
N VAL A 206 13.21 -0.87 15.13
CA VAL A 206 12.79 -2.16 15.70
C VAL A 206 14.04 -2.89 16.16
N THR A 207 14.10 -3.20 17.45
CA THR A 207 15.19 -4.00 18.04
C THR A 207 14.68 -5.41 18.28
N VAL A 208 15.43 -6.40 17.80
CA VAL A 208 15.11 -7.82 17.86
C VAL A 208 16.25 -8.53 18.57
N THR A 209 15.94 -9.35 19.57
CA THR A 209 16.97 -10.11 20.27
C THR A 209 17.60 -11.15 19.34
N GLU A 210 18.85 -11.56 19.61
CA GLU A 210 19.52 -12.63 18.86
C GLU A 210 18.64 -13.89 18.72
N ALA A 211 18.02 -14.31 19.83
CA ALA A 211 17.17 -15.50 19.88
C ALA A 211 15.91 -15.35 19.02
N ASP A 212 15.26 -14.18 19.08
CA ASP A 212 14.04 -13.91 18.32
C ASP A 212 14.35 -13.76 16.82
N PHE A 213 15.47 -13.12 16.48
CA PHE A 213 15.94 -12.98 15.10
C PHE A 213 16.20 -14.36 14.49
N LYS A 214 16.96 -15.21 15.20
CA LYS A 214 17.23 -16.58 14.77
C LYS A 214 15.96 -17.39 14.59
N ALA A 215 15.05 -17.35 15.57
CA ALA A 215 13.80 -18.09 15.52
C ALA A 215 12.91 -17.65 14.34
N ALA A 216 12.83 -16.34 14.09
CA ALA A 216 12.03 -15.79 13.00
C ALA A 216 12.60 -16.18 11.63
N VAL A 217 13.92 -16.03 11.42
CA VAL A 217 14.57 -16.40 10.16
C VAL A 217 14.45 -17.90 9.91
N HIS A 218 14.73 -18.75 10.90
CA HIS A 218 14.62 -20.21 10.75
C HIS A 218 13.19 -20.72 10.52
N SER A 219 12.17 -19.92 10.82
CA SER A 219 10.78 -20.30 10.55
C SER A 219 10.45 -20.36 9.05
N LEU A 220 11.15 -19.56 8.23
CA LEU A 220 10.97 -19.50 6.78
C LEU A 220 12.20 -20.00 6.00
N HIS A 221 13.41 -19.82 6.57
CA HIS A 221 14.70 -20.23 6.01
C HIS A 221 15.46 -21.13 7.00
N PRO A 222 14.99 -22.36 7.26
CA PRO A 222 15.65 -23.30 8.19
C PRO A 222 17.08 -23.69 7.77
N GLU A 223 17.46 -23.45 6.52
CA GLU A 223 18.78 -23.68 5.96
C GLU A 223 19.81 -22.57 6.28
N ALA A 224 19.37 -21.40 6.79
CA ALA A 224 20.27 -20.31 7.15
C ALA A 224 21.20 -20.70 8.31
N VAL A 225 22.50 -20.47 8.15
CA VAL A 225 23.51 -20.84 9.17
C VAL A 225 23.64 -19.74 10.22
N LEU A 226 22.87 -19.87 11.30
CA LEU A 226 22.84 -18.92 12.42
C LEU A 226 23.42 -19.54 13.70
N GLU A 227 24.69 -19.94 13.63
CA GLU A 227 25.45 -20.54 14.73
C GLU A 227 26.67 -19.68 15.07
N GLY A 228 27.22 -19.86 16.28
CA GLY A 228 28.38 -19.10 16.72
C GLY A 228 28.05 -17.65 17.07
N ASP A 229 28.99 -16.74 16.81
CA ASP A 229 28.87 -15.32 17.13
C ASP A 229 27.94 -14.61 16.12
N ALA A 230 26.86 -14.02 16.64
CA ALA A 230 25.82 -13.35 15.86
C ALA A 230 26.33 -12.16 15.03
N ALA A 231 27.49 -11.59 15.39
CA ALA A 231 28.15 -10.55 14.61
C ALA A 231 28.50 -10.98 13.17
N PHE A 232 28.54 -12.29 12.90
CA PHE A 232 28.87 -12.86 11.58
C PHE A 232 27.65 -13.41 10.82
N TRP A 233 26.44 -13.24 11.34
CA TRP A 233 25.23 -13.76 10.68
C TRP A 233 24.76 -12.91 9.51
N LEU A 234 25.14 -11.62 9.45
CA LEU A 234 24.72 -10.70 8.40
C LEU A 234 25.82 -10.52 7.34
N GLY A 235 25.43 -10.66 6.09
CA GLY A 235 26.21 -10.25 4.92
C GLY A 235 25.70 -8.92 4.34
N ALA A 236 26.08 -8.65 3.09
CA ALA A 236 25.71 -7.41 2.41
C ALA A 236 24.22 -7.41 2.03
N ALA A 237 23.58 -6.25 2.20
CA ALA A 237 22.26 -5.99 1.63
C ALA A 237 22.38 -5.62 0.14
N VAL A 238 21.50 -6.18 -0.67
CA VAL A 238 21.25 -5.76 -2.06
C VAL A 238 20.12 -4.73 -2.04
N ARG A 239 20.30 -3.65 -2.79
CA ARG A 239 19.31 -2.56 -2.90
C ARG A 239 18.92 -2.35 -4.35
N ASP A 240 17.65 -2.04 -4.54
CA ASP A 240 17.09 -1.65 -5.84
C ASP A 240 17.43 -0.19 -6.19
N GLU A 241 16.91 0.27 -7.33
CA GLU A 241 17.14 1.63 -7.85
C GLU A 241 16.52 2.72 -6.97
N SER A 242 15.49 2.40 -6.17
CA SER A 242 14.89 3.34 -5.20
C SER A 242 15.71 3.43 -3.90
N GLY A 243 16.63 2.47 -3.69
CA GLY A 243 17.45 2.34 -2.48
C GLY A 243 16.80 1.48 -1.40
N ARG A 244 15.65 0.86 -1.67
CA ARG A 244 15.00 -0.11 -0.79
C ARG A 244 15.78 -1.42 -0.79
N VAL A 245 15.63 -2.19 0.28
CA VAL A 245 16.30 -3.48 0.43
C VAL A 245 15.56 -4.51 -0.41
N GLU A 246 16.21 -4.99 -1.46
CA GLU A 246 15.75 -6.10 -2.28
C GLU A 246 15.96 -7.42 -1.51
N SER A 247 17.17 -7.63 -0.97
CA SER A 247 17.50 -8.79 -0.12
C SER A 247 18.66 -8.52 0.83
N VAL A 248 18.79 -9.34 1.87
CA VAL A 248 19.94 -9.37 2.78
C VAL A 248 20.47 -10.80 2.87
N ASP A 249 21.78 -10.96 2.76
CA ASP A 249 22.42 -12.24 3.09
C ASP A 249 22.36 -12.46 4.61
N ILE A 250 21.65 -13.50 5.04
CA ILE A 250 21.50 -13.89 6.44
C ILE A 250 21.88 -15.37 6.56
N GLY A 251 23.02 -15.64 7.18
CA GLY A 251 23.53 -17.00 7.36
C GLY A 251 23.79 -17.75 6.05
N GLY A 252 24.12 -17.04 4.97
CA GLY A 252 24.38 -17.62 3.63
C GLY A 252 23.15 -17.76 2.74
N VAL A 253 22.00 -17.23 3.16
CA VAL A 253 20.74 -17.23 2.39
C VAL A 253 20.36 -15.79 2.08
N LEU A 254 20.03 -15.51 0.81
CA LEU A 254 19.49 -14.20 0.42
C LEU A 254 18.01 -14.11 0.79
N VAL A 255 17.72 -13.46 1.91
CA VAL A 255 16.35 -13.27 2.40
C VAL A 255 15.76 -11.98 1.79
N PRO A 256 14.61 -12.03 1.11
CA PRO A 256 13.99 -10.85 0.52
C PRO A 256 13.62 -9.78 1.56
N GLY A 257 13.81 -8.50 1.23
CA GLY A 257 13.45 -7.39 2.11
C GLY A 257 11.96 -7.31 2.42
N THR A 258 11.11 -7.74 1.48
CA THR A 258 9.65 -7.85 1.68
C THR A 258 9.28 -8.91 2.72
N GLU A 259 10.04 -10.00 2.78
CA GLU A 259 9.88 -11.04 3.79
C GLU A 259 10.33 -10.52 5.17
N LEU A 260 11.50 -9.88 5.25
CA LEU A 260 11.99 -9.26 6.49
C LEU A 260 11.03 -8.20 7.02
N ARG A 261 10.46 -7.38 6.12
CA ARG A 261 9.43 -6.41 6.48
C ARG A 261 8.24 -7.08 7.16
N THR A 262 7.77 -8.19 6.61
CA THR A 262 6.62 -8.94 7.17
C THR A 262 7.00 -9.61 8.48
N MET A 263 8.11 -10.36 8.47
CA MET A 263 8.67 -11.12 9.58
C MET A 263 8.86 -10.24 10.83
N PHE A 264 9.39 -9.03 10.68
CA PHE A 264 9.67 -8.13 11.79
C PHE A 264 8.68 -6.96 11.91
N SER A 265 7.57 -7.01 11.16
CA SER A 265 6.52 -5.96 11.17
C SER A 265 7.08 -4.55 10.93
N LEU A 266 8.02 -4.44 9.99
CA LEU A 266 8.63 -3.18 9.60
C LEU A 266 7.65 -2.34 8.76
N ARG A 267 7.75 -1.02 8.87
CA ARG A 267 6.89 -0.11 8.11
C ARG A 267 7.15 -0.14 6.60
N SER A 268 8.39 -0.37 6.18
CA SER A 268 8.81 -0.38 4.78
C SER A 268 9.99 -1.34 4.55
N THR A 269 10.38 -1.51 3.29
CA THR A 269 11.63 -2.17 2.88
C THR A 269 12.82 -1.20 2.79
N ALA A 270 12.61 0.10 3.05
CA ALA A 270 13.68 1.08 3.11
C ALA A 270 14.30 1.06 4.52
N PHE A 271 15.12 0.04 4.80
CA PHE A 271 15.76 -0.11 6.10
C PHE A 271 17.28 -0.34 6.01
N ALA A 272 17.94 -0.07 7.12
CA ALA A 272 19.24 -0.62 7.48
C ALA A 272 19.03 -1.70 8.55
N LEU A 273 19.83 -2.77 8.50
CA LEU A 273 19.85 -3.85 9.47
C LEU A 273 21.28 -4.00 9.98
N ASP A 274 21.45 -3.73 11.27
CA ASP A 274 22.75 -3.76 11.94
C ASP A 274 22.72 -4.74 13.11
N TYR A 275 23.85 -5.40 13.38
CA TYR A 275 24.06 -6.08 14.65
C TYR A 275 24.59 -5.08 15.68
N THR A 276 23.83 -4.88 16.75
CA THR A 276 24.13 -4.03 17.88
C THR A 276 24.17 -4.89 19.15
N ASP A 277 25.33 -5.52 19.41
CA ASP A 277 25.56 -6.49 20.50
C ASP A 277 24.72 -6.17 21.77
N PRO A 278 23.83 -7.09 22.19
CA PRO A 278 23.60 -8.45 21.68
C PRO A 278 22.47 -8.58 20.63
N ASP A 279 21.87 -7.47 20.18
CA ASP A 279 20.62 -7.46 19.43
C ASP A 279 20.81 -7.08 17.94
N PHE A 280 19.76 -7.26 17.15
CA PHE A 280 19.65 -6.76 15.79
C PHE A 280 18.76 -5.51 15.75
N LEU A 281 19.25 -4.45 15.11
CA LEU A 281 18.56 -3.18 14.99
C LEU A 281 18.17 -2.93 13.52
N PHE A 282 16.86 -2.85 13.29
CA PHE A 282 16.32 -2.28 12.06
C PHE A 282 16.12 -0.78 12.25
N THR A 283 16.66 0.02 11.33
CA THR A 283 16.33 1.45 11.17
C THR A 283 15.56 1.61 9.88
N VAL A 284 14.27 1.93 9.98
CA VAL A 284 13.30 1.87 8.87
C VAL A 284 12.82 3.28 8.52
N THR A 285 12.86 3.66 7.25
CA THR A 285 12.43 4.98 6.75
C THR A 285 11.17 4.86 5.91
N GLY A 286 10.25 5.81 6.06
CA GLY A 286 8.98 5.84 5.35
C GLY A 286 8.02 4.72 5.77
N TYR A 287 6.86 4.68 5.14
CA TYR A 287 5.81 3.72 5.45
C TYR A 287 5.01 3.31 4.20
N GLY A 288 5.05 2.02 3.91
CA GLY A 288 4.25 1.37 2.89
C GLY A 288 5.10 0.68 1.84
N HIS A 289 4.41 0.18 0.81
CA HIS A 289 5.06 -0.56 -0.29
C HIS A 289 5.93 0.33 -1.18
N GLY A 290 5.70 1.65 -1.21
CA GLY A 290 6.56 2.60 -1.94
C GLY A 290 6.16 2.86 -3.39
N VAL A 291 5.25 2.07 -3.96
CA VAL A 291 4.83 2.18 -5.36
C VAL A 291 3.73 3.23 -5.54
N GLY A 292 3.77 3.96 -6.66
CA GLY A 292 2.78 4.98 -7.00
C GLY A 292 2.86 6.21 -6.10
N MET A 293 1.71 6.82 -5.79
CA MET A 293 1.67 8.10 -5.07
C MET A 293 2.04 7.97 -3.59
N SER A 294 3.00 8.79 -3.14
CA SER A 294 3.23 9.06 -1.72
C SER A 294 2.21 10.08 -1.21
N GLN A 295 1.49 9.75 -0.14
CA GLN A 295 0.47 10.63 0.43
C GLN A 295 1.09 11.88 1.09
N TYR A 296 2.14 11.70 1.89
CA TYR A 296 2.88 12.84 2.45
C TYR A 296 3.63 13.62 1.36
N GLY A 297 4.16 12.93 0.36
CA GLY A 297 4.79 13.60 -0.77
C GLY A 297 3.81 14.46 -1.58
N ALA A 298 2.59 13.96 -1.81
CA ALA A 298 1.50 14.74 -2.41
C ALA A 298 1.15 15.97 -1.57
N ASN A 299 1.11 15.84 -0.25
CA ASN A 299 0.86 16.97 0.65
C ASN A 299 1.95 18.04 0.54
N VAL A 300 3.23 17.66 0.58
CA VAL A 300 4.36 18.60 0.44
C VAL A 300 4.35 19.28 -0.94
N MET A 301 4.00 18.56 -2.00
CA MET A 301 3.82 19.15 -3.33
C MET A 301 2.70 20.20 -3.36
N ALA A 302 1.56 19.90 -2.72
CA ALA A 302 0.43 20.81 -2.60
C ALA A 302 0.77 22.05 -1.77
N GLU A 303 1.46 21.90 -0.64
CA GLU A 303 1.98 23.00 0.18
C GLU A 303 2.94 23.90 -0.60
N SER A 304 3.68 23.30 -1.54
CA SER A 304 4.58 24.00 -2.47
C SER A 304 3.86 24.62 -3.67
N GLY A 305 2.53 24.51 -3.75
CA GLY A 305 1.69 25.14 -4.76
C GLY A 305 1.36 24.29 -5.98
N SER A 306 1.69 23.00 -5.97
CA SER A 306 1.29 22.09 -7.06
C SER A 306 -0.21 21.80 -6.98
N ASP A 307 -0.89 21.79 -8.12
CA ASP A 307 -2.27 21.30 -8.17
C ASP A 307 -2.33 19.76 -8.20
N TYR A 308 -3.52 19.19 -7.99
CA TYR A 308 -3.68 17.73 -7.98
C TYR A 308 -3.33 17.05 -9.31
N ARG A 309 -3.43 17.77 -10.45
CA ARG A 309 -3.09 17.22 -11.77
C ARG A 309 -1.58 17.07 -11.90
N GLU A 310 -0.84 18.09 -11.45
CA GLU A 310 0.62 18.05 -11.35
C GLU A 310 1.08 16.93 -10.42
N ILE A 311 0.47 16.79 -9.24
CA ILE A 311 0.75 15.71 -8.29
C ILE A 311 0.54 14.33 -8.93
N LEU A 312 -0.62 14.09 -9.55
CA LEU A 312 -0.92 12.81 -10.20
C LEU A 312 0.03 12.52 -11.35
N SER A 313 0.36 13.52 -12.17
CA SER A 313 1.27 13.36 -13.32
C SER A 313 2.71 13.04 -12.89
N HIS A 314 3.12 13.51 -11.71
CA HIS A 314 4.42 13.22 -11.12
C HIS A 314 4.51 11.77 -10.66
N TYR A 315 3.53 11.29 -9.89
CA TYR A 315 3.55 9.93 -9.33
C TYR A 315 3.11 8.83 -10.30
N TYR A 316 2.35 9.18 -11.34
CA TYR A 316 1.87 8.25 -12.37
C TYR A 316 2.25 8.77 -13.77
N PRO A 317 3.56 8.77 -14.11
CA PRO A 317 4.03 9.40 -15.33
C PRO A 317 3.45 8.74 -16.59
N GLY A 318 3.11 9.56 -17.58
CA GLY A 318 2.57 9.12 -18.86
C GLY A 318 1.09 8.72 -18.82
N THR A 319 0.42 8.84 -17.68
CA THR A 319 -1.02 8.62 -17.56
C THR A 319 -1.81 9.85 -18.03
N GLN A 320 -3.07 9.62 -18.37
CA GLN A 320 -4.01 10.67 -18.76
C GLN A 320 -5.08 10.76 -17.70
N LEU A 321 -5.42 11.99 -17.30
CA LEU A 321 -6.55 12.25 -16.44
C LEU A 321 -7.79 12.40 -17.30
N GLU A 322 -8.66 11.41 -17.21
CA GLU A 322 -9.92 11.34 -17.95
C GLU A 322 -11.06 11.77 -17.03
N THR A 323 -12.13 12.27 -17.63
CA THR A 323 -13.41 12.45 -16.93
C THR A 323 -14.40 11.47 -17.52
N ALA A 324 -15.06 10.67 -16.68
CA ALA A 324 -16.14 9.79 -17.11
C ALA A 324 -17.28 10.62 -17.72
N GLY A 325 -17.44 10.59 -19.05
CA GLY A 325 -18.43 11.43 -19.72
C GLY A 325 -18.72 11.02 -21.19
N TRP A 326 -19.93 10.49 -21.37
CA TRP A 326 -20.86 10.48 -22.53
C TRP A 326 -20.35 10.16 -23.94
#